data_AF-A0A523QCC8-F1
#
_entry.id   AF-A0A523QCC8-F1
#
_cell.length_a   1.000
_cell.length_b   1.000
_cell.length_c   1.000
_cell.angle_alpha   90.00
_cell.angle_beta   90.00
_cell.angle_gamma   90.00
#
_symmetry.space_group_name_H-M   'P 1'
#
loop_
_entity.id
_entity.type
_entity.pdbx_description
1 polymer ?
#
loop_
_entity_poly.entity_id
_entity_poly.type
_entity_poly.pdbx_seq_one_letter_code
_entity_poly.pdbx_strand_id
1 'polypeptide(L)'
;ERGTILTQVAEAKPAVNINEDYCSRCSICGSLCPYDAITRDHENDKIILDIEKCQVCGICASACPARAIDTIYYDRDSLLNYLRKVKPNYKSDTLVVMCKGSAPDFSQVGKLFGVNDFVPLSVPCVGCISEELLLAMLAEGMKKIDILACDEDYCRFHRGSPLTGRRVMALNRMLAQLGYGKDAITMKRNSLKVKVDKDLCIACGNCVFYCPYDAPKLESEGGISFDLDACRGCGLCVSLCPAFALDLENWERDRISSLLPKLIAEMKPPKVLVFRCQWAVYPPLNGDVSPNVRTIDLPCSGRIEAVHVLEALQNGADGVMVIACSEDDCKQEGVSAKAEHVVAKIKGQLEQIGLGERLGFGSVSPRYEGKAEEAILQFRQQIEAIGKKGKS
;
A
#
# COMPACT_ATOMS: atom_id res chain seq x y z
N GLU A 1 23.79 -38.66 21.22
CA GLU A 1 23.47 -37.38 21.89
C GLU A 1 22.95 -36.42 20.81
N ARG A 2 21.66 -36.46 20.43
CA ARG A 2 20.57 -35.60 20.95
C ARG A 2 21.05 -34.39 21.74
N GLY A 3 20.85 -33.18 21.20
CA GLY A 3 21.14 -31.93 21.90
C GLY A 3 20.94 -30.65 21.08
N THR A 4 19.73 -30.45 20.57
CA THR A 4 19.03 -29.15 20.52
C THR A 4 19.78 -27.90 20.05
N ILE A 5 19.73 -27.60 18.75
CA ILE A 5 19.80 -26.21 18.28
C ILE A 5 18.42 -25.62 18.53
N LEU A 6 18.25 -25.00 19.70
CA LEU A 6 17.15 -24.07 19.94
C LEU A 6 17.30 -22.93 18.94
N THR A 7 16.48 -22.97 17.90
CA THR A 7 16.24 -21.81 17.03
C THR A 7 15.61 -20.76 17.93
N GLN A 8 16.41 -19.83 18.43
CA GLN A 8 15.90 -18.58 18.97
C GLN A 8 15.17 -17.90 17.82
N VAL A 9 13.84 -17.93 17.85
CA VAL A 9 13.01 -17.05 17.05
C VAL A 9 13.41 -15.64 17.51
N ALA A 10 14.21 -14.94 16.70
CA ALA A 10 14.53 -13.54 16.97
C ALA A 10 13.19 -12.81 17.15
N GLU A 11 13.00 -12.13 18.29
CA GLU A 11 11.79 -11.36 18.54
C GLU A 11 11.58 -10.37 17.40
N ALA A 12 10.38 -10.38 16.82
CA ALA A 12 10.09 -9.58 15.65
C ALA A 12 10.15 -8.09 16.02
N LYS A 13 11.04 -7.34 15.35
CA LYS A 13 11.26 -5.93 15.66
C LYS A 13 10.04 -5.09 15.26
N PRO A 14 9.48 -4.25 16.16
CA PRO A 14 8.32 -3.44 15.86
C PRO A 14 8.66 -2.33 14.86
N ALA A 15 7.69 -2.01 14.01
CA ALA A 15 7.82 -1.04 12.93
C ALA A 15 7.82 0.42 13.41
N VAL A 16 7.32 0.67 14.62
CA VAL A 16 7.28 1.98 15.26
C VAL A 16 7.78 1.83 16.68
N ASN A 17 8.69 2.72 17.09
CA ASN A 17 9.22 2.75 18.45
C ASN A 17 9.30 4.18 18.98
N ILE A 18 9.19 4.35 20.30
CA ILE A 18 9.39 5.65 20.96
C ILE A 18 10.73 5.61 21.70
N ASN A 19 11.62 6.52 21.35
CA ASN A 19 12.88 6.74 22.04
C ASN A 19 12.63 7.57 23.32
N GLU A 20 12.77 6.94 24.48
CA GLU A 20 12.52 7.59 25.77
C GLU A 20 13.51 8.73 26.09
N ASP A 21 14.74 8.66 25.58
CA ASP A 21 15.77 9.68 25.83
C ASP A 21 15.44 11.00 25.14
N TYR A 22 14.73 10.95 24.02
CA TYR A 22 14.28 12.13 23.28
C TYR A 22 12.85 12.55 23.63
N CYS A 23 12.02 11.68 24.21
CA CYS A 23 10.61 11.95 24.40
C CYS A 23 10.35 13.04 25.46
N SER A 24 9.77 14.16 25.03
CA SER A 24 9.39 15.27 25.92
C SER A 24 8.06 15.08 26.66
N ARG A 25 7.38 13.93 26.45
CA ARG A 25 6.11 13.57 27.12
C ARG A 25 4.95 14.55 26.87
N CYS A 26 5.03 15.35 25.81
CA CYS A 26 4.04 16.39 25.46
C CYS A 26 2.67 15.89 24.97
N SER A 27 2.51 14.59 24.71
CA SER A 27 1.23 13.94 24.33
C SER A 27 0.60 14.34 22.98
N ILE A 28 1.33 15.08 22.12
CA ILE A 28 0.88 15.43 20.76
C ILE A 28 0.61 14.16 19.93
N CYS A 29 1.50 13.17 20.02
CA CYS A 29 1.39 11.90 19.29
C CYS A 29 0.12 11.12 19.66
N GLY A 30 -0.24 11.06 20.94
CA GLY A 30 -1.50 10.46 21.41
C GLY A 30 -2.72 11.19 20.87
N SER A 31 -2.74 12.53 20.98
CA SER A 31 -3.87 13.36 20.53
C SER A 31 -4.15 13.25 19.02
N LEU A 32 -3.12 13.00 18.22
CA LEU A 32 -3.22 12.87 16.78
C LEU A 32 -3.51 11.45 16.30
N CYS A 33 -3.25 10.43 17.13
CA CYS A 33 -3.41 9.03 16.75
C CYS A 33 -4.90 8.71 16.48
N PRO A 34 -5.28 8.30 15.26
CA PRO A 34 -6.68 7.96 14.98
C PRO A 34 -7.11 6.59 15.51
N TYR A 35 -6.18 5.84 16.14
CA TYR A 35 -6.37 4.46 16.57
C TYR A 35 -6.16 4.26 18.07
N ASP A 36 -5.98 5.35 18.82
CA ASP A 36 -5.73 5.32 20.26
C ASP A 36 -4.56 4.39 20.66
N ALA A 37 -3.59 4.23 19.76
CA ALA A 37 -2.40 3.41 19.95
C ALA A 37 -1.36 4.06 20.86
N ILE A 38 -1.49 5.35 21.18
CA ILE A 38 -0.52 6.08 21.98
C ILE A 38 -1.25 6.76 23.13
N THR A 39 -0.84 6.45 24.37
CA THR A 39 -1.42 7.00 25.59
C THR A 39 -0.33 7.57 26.49
N ARG A 40 -0.73 8.45 27.43
CA ARG A 40 0.15 8.91 28.51
C ARG A 40 -0.15 8.12 29.77
N ASP A 41 0.88 7.48 30.30
CA ASP A 41 0.88 6.96 31.65
C ASP A 41 1.26 8.09 32.62
N HIS A 42 0.31 8.48 33.45
CA HIS A 42 0.47 9.54 34.44
C HIS A 42 1.21 9.09 35.70
N GLU A 43 1.25 7.79 36.00
CA GLU A 43 1.91 7.26 37.18
C GLU A 43 3.42 7.21 36.98
N ASN A 44 3.85 6.74 35.81
CA ASN A 44 5.27 6.61 35.46
C ASN A 44 5.81 7.78 34.62
N ASP A 45 4.96 8.76 34.29
CA ASP A 45 5.23 9.88 33.38
C ASP A 45 5.86 9.42 32.06
N LYS A 46 5.20 8.46 31.40
CA LYS A 46 5.65 7.87 30.13
C LYS A 46 4.62 8.02 29.03
N ILE A 47 5.09 8.04 27.79
CA ILE A 47 4.24 7.84 26.62
C ILE A 47 4.35 6.38 26.23
N ILE A 48 3.21 5.68 26.22
CA ILE A 48 3.12 4.26 25.91
C ILE A 48 2.57 4.11 24.50
N LEU A 49 3.24 3.29 23.69
CA LEU A 49 2.77 2.83 22.39
C LEU A 49 2.26 1.40 22.52
N ASP A 50 0.97 1.21 22.26
CA ASP A 50 0.35 -0.09 22.04
C ASP A 50 0.53 -0.47 20.56
N ILE A 51 1.54 -1.30 20.27
CA ILE A 51 1.86 -1.72 18.91
C ILE A 51 0.68 -2.47 18.27
N GLU A 52 -0.16 -3.15 19.06
CA GLU A 52 -1.30 -3.92 18.55
C GLU A 52 -2.46 -3.06 18.05
N LYS A 53 -2.47 -1.78 18.39
CA LYS A 53 -3.40 -0.80 17.81
C LYS A 53 -2.77 0.01 16.68
N CYS A 54 -1.44 -0.05 16.54
CA CYS A 54 -0.71 0.77 15.60
C CYS A 54 -0.94 0.32 14.15
N GLN A 55 -1.46 1.22 13.33
CA GLN A 55 -1.67 0.95 11.89
C GLN A 55 -0.50 1.44 11.02
N VAL A 56 0.63 1.82 11.65
CA VAL A 56 1.90 2.20 10.98
C VAL A 56 1.73 3.35 9.98
N CYS A 57 0.89 4.33 10.31
CA CYS A 57 0.55 5.45 9.42
C CYS A 57 1.58 6.60 9.40
N GLY A 58 2.49 6.64 10.38
CA GLY A 58 3.54 7.67 10.49
C GLY A 58 3.07 9.06 10.93
N ILE A 59 1.79 9.27 11.24
CA ILE A 59 1.24 10.57 11.67
C ILE A 59 1.94 11.06 12.94
N CYS A 60 2.08 10.19 13.95
CA CYS A 60 2.74 10.52 15.21
C CYS A 60 4.21 10.91 15.01
N ALA A 61 4.95 10.16 14.18
CA ALA A 61 6.35 10.44 13.87
C ALA A 61 6.51 11.81 13.21
N SER A 62 5.67 12.12 12.21
CA SER A 62 5.70 13.41 11.52
C SER A 62 5.36 14.61 12.42
N ALA A 63 4.71 14.38 13.56
CA ALA A 63 4.25 15.41 14.48
C ALA A 63 5.10 15.53 15.74
N CYS A 64 6.09 14.66 15.95
CA CYS A 64 6.92 14.66 17.14
C CYS A 64 7.98 15.77 17.05
N PRO A 65 7.88 16.85 17.85
CA PRO A 65 8.85 17.96 17.77
C PRO A 65 10.24 17.54 18.26
N ALA A 66 10.32 16.54 19.13
CA ALA A 66 11.57 16.02 19.66
C ALA A 66 12.19 14.92 18.78
N ARG A 67 11.52 14.54 17.67
CA ARG A 67 11.95 13.43 16.79
C ARG A 67 12.19 12.11 17.55
N ALA A 68 11.39 11.88 18.59
CA ALA A 68 11.50 10.73 19.48
C ALA A 68 10.75 9.48 18.99
N ILE A 69 10.19 9.49 17.78
CA ILE A 69 9.41 8.36 17.25
C ILE A 69 10.09 7.86 15.99
N ASP A 70 10.65 6.66 16.08
CA ASP A 70 11.31 5.96 14.98
C ASP A 70 10.30 5.12 14.22
N THR A 71 10.43 5.09 12.90
CA THR A 71 9.64 4.23 12.01
C THR A 71 10.57 3.49 11.07
N ILE A 72 10.40 2.18 10.92
CA ILE A 72 11.23 1.38 9.98
C ILE A 72 10.92 1.68 8.51
N TYR A 73 9.72 2.20 8.24
CA TYR A 73 9.26 2.53 6.90
C TYR A 73 9.14 4.04 6.70
N TYR A 74 9.71 4.53 5.60
CA TYR A 74 9.54 5.92 5.14
C TYR A 74 9.88 6.98 6.22
N ASP A 75 10.95 6.75 6.98
CA ASP A 75 11.51 7.81 7.83
C ASP A 75 12.05 8.96 6.97
N ARG A 76 12.29 10.10 7.64
CA ARG A 76 12.76 11.33 7.01
C ARG A 76 14.00 11.13 6.16
N ASP A 77 15.01 10.44 6.68
CA ASP A 77 16.32 10.33 6.04
C ASP A 77 16.25 9.37 4.85
N SER A 78 15.49 8.27 4.99
CA SER A 78 15.18 7.37 3.87
C SER A 78 14.45 8.08 2.73
N LEU A 79 13.46 8.93 3.04
CA LEU A 79 12.71 9.70 2.03
C LEU A 79 13.60 10.71 1.31
N LEU A 80 14.45 11.45 2.03
CA LEU A 80 15.38 12.41 1.43
C LEU A 80 16.46 11.71 0.59
N ASN A 81 17.01 10.60 1.07
CA ASN A 81 18.00 9.83 0.33
C ASN A 81 17.40 9.24 -0.95
N TYR A 82 16.15 8.74 -0.89
CA TYR A 82 15.43 8.34 -2.09
C TYR A 82 15.27 9.51 -3.06
N LEU A 83 14.81 10.68 -2.59
CA LEU A 83 14.64 11.86 -3.43
C LEU A 83 15.96 12.26 -4.13
N ARG A 84 17.06 12.34 -3.40
CA ARG A 84 18.41 12.65 -3.96
C ARG A 84 18.82 11.66 -5.03
N LYS A 85 18.49 10.38 -4.86
CA LYS A 85 18.81 9.33 -5.82
C LYS A 85 17.95 9.41 -7.08
N VAL A 86 16.65 9.71 -6.96
CA VAL A 86 15.73 9.68 -8.11
C VAL A 86 15.67 11.01 -8.87
N LYS A 87 15.85 12.15 -8.19
CA LYS A 87 15.77 13.48 -8.80
C LYS A 87 16.60 13.63 -10.08
N PRO A 88 17.87 13.16 -10.15
CA PRO A 88 18.69 13.26 -11.37
C PRO A 88 18.10 12.57 -12.61
N ASN A 89 17.14 11.65 -12.43
CA ASN A 89 16.50 10.92 -13.54
C ASN A 89 15.38 11.72 -14.23
N TYR A 90 15.01 12.90 -13.71
CA TYR A 90 13.92 13.72 -14.20
C TYR A 90 14.41 15.12 -14.57
N LYS A 91 13.78 15.76 -15.56
CA LYS A 91 14.12 17.11 -16.02
C LYS A 91 13.18 18.16 -15.40
N SER A 92 12.74 17.90 -14.18
CA SER A 92 11.75 18.71 -13.49
C SER A 92 12.17 18.97 -12.05
N ASP A 93 12.02 20.23 -11.63
CA ASP A 93 12.17 20.64 -10.23
C ASP A 93 10.83 20.59 -9.48
N THR A 94 9.80 19.96 -10.06
CA THR A 94 8.51 19.73 -9.42
C THR A 94 8.48 18.34 -8.79
N LEU A 95 8.29 18.29 -7.48
CA LEU A 95 8.05 17.05 -6.74
C LEU A 95 6.56 16.79 -6.67
N VAL A 96 6.11 15.57 -6.96
CA VAL A 96 4.75 15.15 -6.64
C VAL A 96 4.79 14.07 -5.55
N VAL A 97 4.36 14.43 -4.34
CA VAL A 97 4.21 13.50 -3.21
C VAL A 97 2.83 12.87 -3.27
N MET A 98 2.75 11.56 -3.45
CA MET A 98 1.51 10.85 -3.73
C MET A 98 1.15 9.87 -2.63
N CYS A 99 -0.06 9.98 -2.09
CA CYS A 99 -0.63 8.93 -1.24
C CYS A 99 -0.91 7.68 -2.08
N LYS A 100 -0.32 6.55 -1.70
CA LYS A 100 -0.59 5.23 -2.30
C LYS A 100 -2.08 4.88 -2.37
N GLY A 101 -2.88 5.38 -1.44
CA GLY A 101 -4.31 5.13 -1.40
C GLY A 101 -5.11 5.81 -2.51
N SER A 102 -4.62 6.91 -3.09
CA SER A 102 -5.38 7.72 -4.06
C SER A 102 -4.66 7.98 -5.38
N ALA A 103 -3.39 7.60 -5.51
CA ALA A 103 -2.60 7.88 -6.69
C ALA A 103 -3.09 7.08 -7.92
N PRO A 104 -3.51 7.76 -9.01
CA PRO A 104 -3.70 7.10 -10.29
C PRO A 104 -2.34 6.93 -10.99
N ASP A 105 -2.35 6.62 -12.29
CA ASP A 105 -1.11 6.59 -13.08
C ASP A 105 -0.49 7.98 -13.25
N PHE A 106 0.78 8.02 -13.63
CA PHE A 106 1.54 9.27 -13.76
C PHE A 106 1.00 10.22 -14.84
N SER A 107 0.31 9.70 -15.87
CA SER A 107 -0.33 10.56 -16.89
C SER A 107 -1.51 11.32 -16.29
N GLN A 108 -2.35 10.64 -15.50
CA GLN A 108 -3.44 11.26 -14.77
C GLN A 108 -2.95 12.21 -13.68
N VAL A 109 -1.88 11.86 -12.96
CA VAL A 109 -1.23 12.79 -12.01
C VAL A 109 -0.75 14.06 -12.73
N GLY A 110 -0.11 13.91 -13.89
CA GLY A 110 0.30 15.04 -14.72
C GLY A 110 -0.88 15.93 -15.12
N LYS A 111 -1.99 15.35 -15.59
CA LYS A 111 -3.23 16.09 -15.90
C LYS A 111 -3.81 16.78 -14.67
N LEU A 112 -3.85 16.09 -13.53
CA LEU A 112 -4.38 16.64 -12.27
C LEU A 112 -3.62 17.88 -11.87
N PHE A 113 -2.29 17.90 -11.94
CA PHE A 113 -1.48 19.06 -11.52
C PHE A 113 -1.12 20.02 -12.66
N GLY A 114 -1.44 19.69 -13.91
CA GLY A 114 -1.05 20.48 -15.08
C GLY A 114 0.46 20.44 -15.33
N VAL A 115 1.09 19.29 -15.09
CA VAL A 115 2.54 19.08 -15.23
C VAL A 115 2.83 17.92 -16.19
N ASN A 116 3.85 18.09 -17.05
CA ASN A 116 4.23 17.09 -18.04
C ASN A 116 5.37 16.18 -17.58
N ASP A 117 6.25 16.68 -16.71
CA ASP A 117 7.36 15.93 -16.09
C ASP A 117 7.48 16.35 -14.63
N PHE A 118 7.72 15.39 -13.74
CA PHE A 118 7.81 15.60 -12.30
C PHE A 118 8.56 14.44 -11.64
N VAL A 119 9.18 14.72 -10.50
CA VAL A 119 9.79 13.69 -9.66
C VAL A 119 8.69 13.05 -8.80
N PRO A 120 8.39 11.75 -8.94
CA PRO A 120 7.37 11.07 -8.15
C PRO A 120 7.93 10.64 -6.79
N LEU A 121 7.15 10.84 -5.73
CA LEU A 121 7.41 10.29 -4.41
C LEU A 121 6.14 9.66 -3.84
N SER A 122 6.03 8.33 -3.93
CA SER A 122 4.90 7.60 -3.35
C SER A 122 5.13 7.26 -1.89
N VAL A 123 4.20 7.64 -1.02
CA VAL A 123 4.21 7.32 0.40
C VAL A 123 2.91 6.61 0.81
N PRO A 124 2.92 5.78 1.88
CA PRO A 124 1.71 5.13 2.37
C PRO A 124 0.62 6.14 2.70
N CYS A 125 1.00 7.24 3.35
CA CYS A 125 0.11 8.30 3.79
C CYS A 125 0.83 9.64 3.65
N VAL A 126 0.19 10.65 3.06
CA VAL A 126 0.73 12.02 3.10
C VAL A 126 0.78 12.60 4.51
N GLY A 127 0.07 11.99 5.46
CA GLY A 127 0.12 12.33 6.89
C GLY A 127 1.47 12.04 7.55
N CYS A 128 2.32 11.18 6.97
CA CYS A 128 3.69 10.96 7.45
C CYS A 128 4.67 12.07 7.00
N ILE A 129 4.22 12.98 6.14
CA ILE A 129 5.04 14.09 5.65
C ILE A 129 4.95 15.25 6.65
N SER A 130 6.08 15.55 7.30
CA SER A 130 6.22 16.70 8.21
C SER A 130 6.56 17.98 7.45
N GLU A 131 6.33 19.11 8.12
CA GLU A 131 6.73 20.44 7.66
C GLU A 131 8.26 20.52 7.49
N GLU A 132 9.01 19.92 8.42
CA GLU A 132 10.47 19.82 8.33
C GLU A 132 10.91 19.09 7.06
N LEU A 133 10.25 17.99 6.72
CA LEU A 133 10.57 17.22 5.52
C LEU A 133 10.26 18.01 4.25
N LEU A 134 9.12 18.71 4.19
CA LEU A 134 8.77 19.56 3.04
C LEU A 134 9.80 20.68 2.84
N LEU A 135 10.23 21.32 3.93
CA LEU A 135 11.28 22.34 3.89
C LEU A 135 12.62 21.75 3.43
N ALA A 136 12.98 20.56 3.91
CA ALA A 136 14.19 19.86 3.47
C ALA A 136 14.11 19.53 1.98
N MET A 137 12.96 19.09 1.45
CA MET A 137 12.77 18.82 0.02
C MET A 137 12.93 20.08 -0.84
N LEU A 138 12.45 21.24 -0.39
CA LEU A 138 12.71 22.52 -1.05
C LEU A 138 14.21 22.86 -1.03
N ALA A 139 14.89 22.62 0.11
CA ALA A 139 16.32 22.83 0.25
C ALA A 139 17.18 21.89 -0.63
N GLU A 140 16.69 20.69 -0.95
CA GLU A 140 17.27 19.79 -1.97
C GLU A 140 17.10 20.33 -3.42
N GLY A 141 16.56 21.53 -3.57
CA GLY A 141 16.42 22.26 -4.82
C GLY A 141 15.14 21.96 -5.58
N MET A 142 14.10 21.42 -4.93
CA MET A 142 12.77 21.37 -5.54
C MET A 142 12.18 22.78 -5.52
N LYS A 143 11.64 23.23 -6.65
CA LYS A 143 11.03 24.57 -6.78
C LYS A 143 9.55 24.59 -6.44
N LYS A 144 8.90 23.44 -6.59
CA LYS A 144 7.48 23.26 -6.32
C LYS A 144 7.22 21.86 -5.77
N ILE A 145 6.33 21.75 -4.79
CA ILE A 145 5.88 20.47 -4.25
C ILE A 145 4.37 20.36 -4.42
N ASP A 146 3.92 19.39 -5.18
CA ASP A 146 2.52 19.06 -5.35
C ASP A 146 2.19 17.81 -4.52
N ILE A 147 1.15 17.86 -3.70
CA ILE A 147 0.74 16.77 -2.82
C ILE A 147 -0.58 16.20 -3.30
N LEU A 148 -0.59 14.92 -3.66
CA LEU A 148 -1.81 14.17 -3.97
C LEU A 148 -2.25 13.38 -2.75
N ALA A 149 -3.35 13.80 -2.14
CA ALA A 149 -3.92 13.17 -0.96
C ALA A 149 -5.20 12.39 -1.28
N CYS A 150 -5.68 11.61 -0.30
CA CYS A 150 -7.01 11.01 -0.35
C CYS A 150 -8.09 12.08 -0.15
N ASP A 151 -9.27 11.87 -0.74
CA ASP A 151 -10.48 12.55 -0.28
C ASP A 151 -10.75 12.25 1.20
N GLU A 152 -11.47 13.15 1.87
CA GLU A 152 -11.66 13.13 3.33
C GLU A 152 -12.33 11.84 3.80
N ASP A 153 -13.48 11.50 3.23
CA ASP A 153 -14.19 10.28 3.58
C ASP A 153 -13.47 9.02 3.09
N TYR A 154 -12.60 9.14 2.09
CA TYR A 154 -11.89 8.00 1.47
C TYR A 154 -10.57 7.62 2.20
N CYS A 155 -10.07 8.48 3.09
CA CYS A 155 -8.75 8.31 3.71
C CYS A 155 -8.62 7.02 4.54
N ARG A 156 -7.69 6.13 4.14
CA ARG A 156 -7.41 4.85 4.84
C ARG A 156 -6.94 4.97 6.28
N PHE A 157 -6.33 6.12 6.60
CA PHE A 157 -5.80 6.41 7.92
C PHE A 157 -6.61 7.46 8.69
N HIS A 158 -7.81 7.80 8.18
CA HIS A 158 -8.79 8.76 8.72
C HIS A 158 -8.33 10.24 8.83
N ARG A 159 -7.09 10.50 9.28
CA ARG A 159 -6.60 11.85 9.63
C ARG A 159 -5.44 12.36 8.78
N GLY A 160 -4.91 11.55 7.86
CA GLY A 160 -3.74 11.90 7.06
C GLY A 160 -3.95 13.15 6.20
N SER A 161 -4.94 13.12 5.30
CA SER A 161 -5.20 14.25 4.38
C SER A 161 -5.56 15.56 5.10
N PRO A 162 -6.48 15.58 6.10
CA PRO A 162 -6.83 16.82 6.80
C PRO A 162 -5.66 17.41 7.59
N LEU A 163 -4.79 16.57 8.16
CA LEU A 163 -3.58 17.03 8.85
C LEU A 163 -2.63 17.70 7.86
N THR A 164 -2.29 17.03 6.76
CA THR A 164 -1.40 17.59 5.72
C THR A 164 -1.95 18.88 5.13
N GLY A 165 -3.25 18.99 4.88
CA GLY A 165 -3.86 20.23 4.38
C GLY A 165 -3.62 21.43 5.30
N ARG A 166 -3.77 21.24 6.63
CA ARG A 166 -3.48 22.29 7.62
C ARG A 166 -2.01 22.67 7.65
N ARG A 167 -1.11 21.68 7.54
CA ARG A 167 0.35 21.91 7.45
C ARG A 167 0.71 22.74 6.24
N VAL A 168 0.22 22.35 5.05
CA VAL A 168 0.47 23.06 3.78
C VAL A 168 0.00 24.51 3.85
N MET A 169 -1.23 24.73 4.37
CA MET A 169 -1.77 26.08 4.51
C MET A 169 -0.93 26.96 5.42
N ALA A 170 -0.48 26.44 6.57
CA ALA A 170 0.39 27.19 7.49
C ALA A 170 1.77 27.44 6.87
N LEU A 171 2.35 26.42 6.24
CA LEU A 171 3.69 26.47 5.66
C LEU A 171 3.77 27.43 4.46
N ASN A 172 2.77 27.45 3.57
CA ASN A 172 2.73 28.39 2.44
C ASN A 172 2.68 29.86 2.88
N ARG A 173 2.03 30.18 4.01
CA ARG A 173 2.04 31.54 4.56
C ARG A 173 3.46 31.98 4.93
N MET A 174 4.22 31.08 5.55
CA MET A 174 5.63 31.32 5.88
C MET A 174 6.50 31.39 4.62
N LEU A 175 6.35 30.43 3.71
CA LEU A 175 7.11 30.37 2.45
C LEU A 175 6.90 31.60 1.56
N ALA A 176 5.69 32.16 1.54
CA ALA A 176 5.40 33.40 0.83
C ALA A 176 6.21 34.58 1.38
N GLN A 177 6.39 34.67 2.71
CA GLN A 177 7.22 35.71 3.34
C GLN A 177 8.71 35.51 3.07
N LEU A 178 9.14 34.26 2.86
CA LEU A 178 10.51 33.90 2.48
C LEU A 178 10.78 33.98 0.97
N GLY A 179 9.81 34.44 0.16
CA GLY A 179 9.99 34.66 -1.28
C GLY A 179 9.74 33.44 -2.19
N TYR A 180 9.25 32.32 -1.65
CA TYR A 180 8.92 31.11 -2.43
C TYR A 180 7.57 31.20 -3.15
N GLY A 181 6.78 32.25 -2.88
CA GLY A 181 5.43 32.43 -3.43
C GLY A 181 4.33 31.82 -2.57
N LYS A 182 3.07 32.11 -2.91
CA LYS A 182 1.89 31.70 -2.13
C LYS A 182 1.53 30.22 -2.29
N ASP A 183 2.00 29.61 -3.38
CA ASP A 183 1.63 28.25 -3.81
C ASP A 183 2.87 27.38 -4.09
N ALA A 184 3.94 27.61 -3.32
CA ALA A 184 5.16 26.79 -3.37
C ALA A 184 4.87 25.30 -3.13
N ILE A 185 3.85 25.04 -2.30
CA ILE A 185 3.30 23.71 -2.07
C ILE A 185 1.82 23.72 -2.45
N THR A 186 1.38 22.85 -3.36
CA THR A 186 -0.05 22.70 -3.66
C THR A 186 -0.54 21.34 -3.23
N MET A 187 -1.85 21.22 -2.99
CA MET A 187 -2.47 19.96 -2.61
C MET A 187 -3.73 19.75 -3.43
N LYS A 188 -3.85 18.56 -4.01
CA LYS A 188 -5.09 18.07 -4.64
C LYS A 188 -5.51 16.77 -3.98
N ARG A 189 -6.78 16.42 -4.13
CA ARG A 189 -7.34 15.18 -3.61
C ARG A 189 -7.86 14.32 -4.75
N ASN A 190 -7.84 13.02 -4.51
CA ASN A 190 -8.37 12.02 -5.41
C ASN A 190 -8.86 10.81 -4.62
N SER A 191 -9.66 9.98 -5.27
CA SER A 191 -10.10 8.68 -4.79
C SER A 191 -10.15 7.69 -5.93
N LEU A 192 -9.69 6.47 -5.70
CA LEU A 192 -9.79 5.42 -6.71
C LEU A 192 -11.19 4.82 -6.66
N LYS A 193 -11.87 4.84 -7.81
CA LYS A 193 -13.26 4.41 -7.93
C LYS A 193 -13.38 3.24 -8.90
N VAL A 194 -14.37 2.39 -8.62
CA VAL A 194 -14.77 1.31 -9.51
C VAL A 194 -15.45 1.89 -10.75
N LYS A 195 -15.24 1.25 -11.90
CA LYS A 195 -15.92 1.55 -13.16
C LYS A 195 -16.76 0.32 -13.53
N VAL A 196 -17.97 0.57 -14.03
CA VAL A 196 -18.88 -0.47 -14.48
C VAL A 196 -19.17 -0.31 -15.98
N ASP A 197 -18.98 -1.39 -16.72
CA ASP A 197 -19.48 -1.55 -18.06
C ASP A 197 -20.91 -2.08 -17.99
N LYS A 198 -21.89 -1.25 -18.37
CA LYS A 198 -23.30 -1.60 -18.30
C LYS A 198 -23.71 -2.62 -19.35
N ASP A 199 -23.01 -2.69 -20.48
CA ASP A 199 -23.32 -3.59 -21.58
C ASP A 199 -22.91 -5.03 -21.26
N LEU A 200 -21.87 -5.21 -20.44
CA LEU A 200 -21.43 -6.51 -19.93
C LEU A 200 -22.16 -6.92 -18.63
N CYS A 201 -22.79 -6.00 -17.92
CA CYS A 201 -23.35 -6.27 -16.60
C CYS A 201 -24.59 -7.18 -16.66
N ILE A 202 -24.47 -8.39 -16.12
CA ILE A 202 -25.60 -9.35 -16.02
C ILE A 202 -26.46 -9.20 -14.76
N ALA A 203 -26.27 -8.11 -13.99
CA ALA A 203 -27.05 -7.81 -12.79
C ALA A 203 -27.11 -8.93 -11.71
N CYS A 204 -26.08 -9.78 -11.60
CA CYS A 204 -26.08 -10.93 -10.68
C CYS A 204 -26.06 -10.57 -9.17
N GLY A 205 -25.73 -9.32 -8.82
CA GLY A 205 -25.75 -8.85 -7.43
C GLY A 205 -24.55 -9.25 -6.55
N ASN A 206 -23.55 -9.99 -7.05
CA ASN A 206 -22.36 -10.35 -6.25
C ASN A 206 -21.65 -9.12 -5.64
N CYS A 207 -21.51 -8.05 -6.43
CA CYS A 207 -20.89 -6.82 -5.97
C CYS A 207 -21.67 -6.17 -4.83
N VAL A 208 -23.02 -6.22 -4.88
CA VAL A 208 -23.93 -5.78 -3.80
C VAL A 208 -23.72 -6.62 -2.55
N PHE A 209 -23.78 -7.94 -2.68
CA PHE A 209 -23.71 -8.86 -1.54
C PHE A 209 -22.37 -8.80 -0.79
N TYR A 210 -21.25 -8.64 -1.50
CA TYR A 210 -19.92 -8.73 -0.88
C TYR A 210 -19.30 -7.38 -0.52
N CYS A 211 -19.85 -6.25 -0.97
CA CYS A 211 -19.30 -4.93 -0.64
C CYS A 211 -19.48 -4.65 0.86
N PRO A 212 -18.39 -4.38 1.61
CA PRO A 212 -18.54 -4.01 3.03
C PRO A 212 -19.06 -2.58 3.23
N TYR A 213 -19.12 -1.77 2.16
CA TYR A 213 -19.45 -0.35 2.21
C TYR A 213 -20.82 -0.02 1.62
N ASP A 214 -21.61 -1.02 1.22
CA ASP A 214 -22.92 -0.85 0.58
C ASP A 214 -22.93 0.11 -0.63
N ALA A 215 -21.78 0.23 -1.30
CA ALA A 215 -21.61 1.14 -2.43
C ALA A 215 -22.41 0.73 -3.69
N PRO A 216 -22.39 -0.55 -4.13
CA PRO A 216 -23.21 -0.99 -5.25
C PRO A 216 -24.69 -1.19 -4.91
N LYS A 217 -25.59 -0.82 -5.82
CA LYS A 217 -27.03 -1.01 -5.72
C LYS A 217 -27.58 -1.65 -7.00
N LEU A 218 -28.56 -2.54 -6.84
CA LEU A 218 -29.28 -3.15 -7.96
C LEU A 218 -30.32 -2.16 -8.49
N GLU A 219 -30.29 -1.94 -9.80
CA GLU A 219 -31.24 -1.04 -10.47
C GLU A 219 -32.52 -1.78 -10.89
N SER A 220 -33.65 -1.05 -10.86
CA SER A 220 -34.96 -1.62 -11.20
C SER A 220 -35.10 -2.07 -12.66
N GLU A 221 -34.38 -1.41 -13.57
CA GLU A 221 -34.36 -1.71 -15.01
C GLU A 221 -33.33 -2.80 -15.39
N GLY A 222 -32.63 -3.36 -14.39
CA GLY A 222 -31.49 -4.24 -14.58
C GLY A 222 -30.16 -3.47 -14.58
N GLY A 223 -29.11 -4.13 -14.10
CA GLY A 223 -27.77 -3.56 -13.94
C GLY A 223 -27.46 -3.12 -12.52
N ILE A 224 -26.27 -2.53 -12.34
CA ILE A 224 -25.73 -2.09 -11.05
C ILE A 224 -25.29 -0.64 -11.15
N SER A 225 -25.66 0.19 -10.18
CA SER A 225 -25.07 1.50 -9.94
C SER A 225 -24.14 1.47 -8.74
N PHE A 226 -23.24 2.44 -8.63
CA PHE A 226 -22.35 2.60 -7.48
C PHE A 226 -22.48 4.01 -6.91
N ASP A 227 -22.69 4.08 -5.60
CA ASP A 227 -22.39 5.27 -4.82
C ASP A 227 -20.86 5.41 -4.73
N LEU A 228 -20.32 6.37 -5.48
CA LEU A 228 -18.88 6.58 -5.54
C LEU A 228 -18.35 7.21 -4.27
N ASP A 229 -19.14 7.89 -3.46
CA ASP A 229 -18.68 8.47 -2.19
C ASP A 229 -18.48 7.36 -1.14
N ALA A 230 -19.40 6.40 -1.11
CA ALA A 230 -19.25 5.16 -0.33
C ALA A 230 -18.13 4.25 -0.87
N CYS A 231 -17.85 4.29 -2.18
CA CYS A 231 -16.84 3.43 -2.79
C CYS A 231 -15.43 3.70 -2.24
N ARG A 232 -14.90 2.68 -1.57
CA ARG A 232 -13.55 2.61 -1.00
C ARG A 232 -12.55 1.91 -1.90
N GLY A 233 -12.80 1.73 -3.21
CA GLY A 233 -11.77 1.31 -4.19
C GLY A 233 -10.95 0.07 -3.83
N CYS A 234 -11.50 -0.91 -3.10
CA CYS A 234 -10.76 -2.11 -2.68
C CYS A 234 -10.61 -3.17 -3.79
N GLY A 235 -11.45 -3.11 -4.83
CA GLY A 235 -11.42 -4.04 -5.96
C GLY A 235 -12.08 -5.41 -5.73
N LEU A 236 -12.66 -5.68 -4.55
CA LEU A 236 -13.33 -6.96 -4.27
C LEU A 236 -14.49 -7.25 -5.22
N CYS A 237 -15.24 -6.24 -5.62
CA CYS A 237 -16.32 -6.43 -6.59
C CYS A 237 -15.79 -6.84 -7.97
N VAL A 238 -14.59 -6.38 -8.34
CA VAL A 238 -13.92 -6.75 -9.61
C VAL A 238 -13.57 -8.23 -9.58
N SER A 239 -13.00 -8.73 -8.48
CA SER A 239 -12.64 -10.15 -8.36
C SER A 239 -13.82 -11.13 -8.37
N LEU A 240 -15.03 -10.62 -8.09
CA LEU A 240 -16.25 -11.42 -7.94
C LEU A 240 -17.22 -11.26 -9.11
N CYS A 241 -16.89 -10.46 -10.11
CA CYS A 241 -17.73 -10.21 -11.27
C CYS A 241 -17.59 -11.35 -12.29
N PRO A 242 -18.59 -12.25 -12.44
CA PRO A 242 -18.49 -13.35 -13.40
C PRO A 242 -18.56 -12.88 -14.85
N ALA A 243 -19.16 -11.72 -15.09
CA ALA A 243 -19.30 -11.12 -16.42
C ALA A 243 -18.16 -10.17 -16.76
N PHE A 244 -17.17 -10.02 -15.88
CA PHE A 244 -16.01 -9.15 -16.10
C PHE A 244 -16.36 -7.68 -16.38
N ALA A 245 -17.54 -7.24 -15.96
CA ALA A 245 -18.12 -5.92 -16.22
C ALA A 245 -17.60 -4.80 -15.29
N LEU A 246 -16.65 -5.11 -14.40
CA LEU A 246 -16.14 -4.18 -13.40
C LEU A 246 -14.63 -4.05 -13.52
N ASP A 247 -14.14 -2.83 -13.39
CA ASP A 247 -12.71 -2.52 -13.29
C ASP A 247 -12.45 -1.48 -12.21
N LEU A 248 -11.18 -1.31 -11.83
CA LEU A 248 -10.75 -0.31 -10.86
C LEU A 248 -9.71 0.59 -11.51
N GLU A 249 -9.91 1.91 -11.40
CA GLU A 249 -8.98 2.88 -11.96
C GLU A 249 -7.54 2.64 -11.48
N ASN A 250 -6.59 2.61 -12.42
CA ASN A 250 -5.17 2.30 -12.23
C ASN A 250 -4.83 0.82 -11.94
N TRP A 251 -5.83 -0.04 -11.76
CA TRP A 251 -5.72 -1.50 -11.65
C TRP A 251 -6.70 -2.20 -12.59
N GLU A 252 -6.79 -1.70 -13.82
CA GLU A 252 -7.57 -2.33 -14.88
C GLU A 252 -6.99 -3.72 -15.19
N ARG A 253 -7.86 -4.66 -15.55
CA ARG A 253 -7.43 -6.05 -15.81
C ARG A 253 -6.31 -6.12 -16.84
N ASP A 254 -6.52 -5.51 -18.00
CA ASP A 254 -5.58 -5.54 -19.12
C ASP A 254 -4.22 -4.92 -18.78
N ARG A 255 -4.24 -3.89 -17.93
CA ARG A 255 -3.03 -3.24 -17.46
C ARG A 255 -2.19 -4.22 -16.65
N ILE A 256 -2.80 -4.93 -15.69
CA ILE A 256 -2.09 -5.96 -14.90
C ILE A 256 -1.58 -7.05 -15.83
N SER A 257 -2.42 -7.57 -16.73
CA SER A 257 -2.06 -8.62 -17.70
C SER A 257 -0.86 -8.23 -18.56
N SER A 258 -0.78 -6.96 -19.00
CA SER A 258 0.33 -6.46 -19.82
C SER A 258 1.69 -6.40 -19.11
N LEU A 259 1.69 -6.37 -17.77
CA LEU A 259 2.91 -6.33 -16.95
C LEU A 259 3.51 -7.73 -16.73
N LEU A 260 2.67 -8.76 -16.69
CA LEU A 260 3.06 -10.14 -16.38
C LEU A 260 4.21 -10.66 -17.25
N PRO A 261 4.14 -10.67 -18.60
CA PRO A 261 5.21 -11.22 -19.43
C PRO A 261 6.55 -10.50 -19.21
N LYS A 262 6.52 -9.18 -19.08
CA LYS A 262 7.71 -8.34 -18.89
C LYS A 262 8.40 -8.66 -17.56
N LEU A 263 7.63 -8.65 -16.47
CA LEU A 263 8.17 -8.93 -15.14
C LEU A 263 8.72 -10.35 -15.03
N ILE A 264 8.02 -11.34 -15.61
CA ILE A 264 8.40 -12.74 -15.50
C ILE A 264 9.61 -13.08 -16.39
N ALA A 265 9.76 -12.43 -17.54
CA ALA A 265 10.92 -12.62 -18.42
C ALA A 265 12.25 -12.24 -17.75
N GLU A 266 12.25 -11.20 -16.91
CA GLU A 266 13.44 -10.71 -16.21
C GLU A 266 13.85 -11.54 -14.98
N MET A 267 13.01 -12.48 -14.54
CA MET A 267 13.27 -13.29 -13.36
C MET A 267 14.16 -14.50 -13.64
N LYS A 268 15.01 -14.84 -12.66
CA LYS A 268 15.74 -16.11 -12.61
C LYS A 268 14.87 -17.19 -11.94
N PRO A 269 14.93 -18.47 -12.37
CA PRO A 269 14.24 -19.55 -11.68
C PRO A 269 14.75 -19.79 -10.24
N PRO A 270 13.91 -20.24 -9.29
CA PRO A 270 12.45 -20.36 -9.43
C PRO A 270 11.80 -18.97 -9.50
N LYS A 271 10.93 -18.76 -10.49
CA LYS A 271 10.26 -17.48 -10.74
C LYS A 271 9.00 -17.36 -9.89
N VAL A 272 9.01 -16.47 -8.91
CA VAL A 272 7.86 -16.24 -8.02
C VAL A 272 7.29 -14.85 -8.26
N LEU A 273 6.06 -14.79 -8.76
CA LEU A 273 5.31 -13.54 -8.85
C LEU A 273 4.47 -13.34 -7.59
N VAL A 274 4.55 -12.14 -7.01
CA VAL A 274 3.82 -11.80 -5.78
C VAL A 274 2.83 -10.68 -6.05
N PHE A 275 1.53 -10.96 -5.93
CA PHE A 275 0.51 -9.92 -5.83
C PHE A 275 0.43 -9.44 -4.40
N ARG A 276 0.71 -8.16 -4.17
CA ARG A 276 0.91 -7.62 -2.82
C ARG A 276 -0.11 -6.55 -2.51
N CYS A 277 -0.87 -6.73 -1.43
CA CYS A 277 -1.64 -5.64 -0.85
C CYS A 277 -0.67 -4.53 -0.41
N GLN A 278 -0.83 -3.32 -0.95
CA GLN A 278 0.08 -2.19 -0.68
C GLN A 278 0.13 -1.73 0.79
N TRP A 279 -0.77 -2.24 1.64
CA TRP A 279 -0.86 -1.96 3.07
C TRP A 279 -0.32 -3.08 3.96
N ALA A 280 -0.08 -4.27 3.40
CA ALA A 280 0.38 -5.43 4.15
C ALA A 280 1.87 -5.34 4.48
N VAL A 281 2.65 -4.77 3.57
CA VAL A 281 4.06 -4.45 3.78
C VAL A 281 4.45 -3.24 2.95
N TYR A 282 5.29 -2.42 3.55
CA TYR A 282 5.83 -1.22 2.94
C TYR A 282 7.22 -1.51 2.39
N PRO A 283 7.42 -1.50 1.05
CA PRO A 283 8.74 -1.80 0.50
C PRO A 283 9.77 -0.76 0.96
N PRO A 284 11.01 -1.18 1.26
CA PRO A 284 12.10 -0.23 1.41
C PRO A 284 12.28 0.58 0.11
N LEU A 285 12.45 1.89 0.24
CA LEU A 285 12.57 2.82 -0.89
C LEU A 285 13.76 2.51 -1.82
N ASN A 286 14.79 1.88 -1.28
CA ASN A 286 16.05 1.56 -1.97
C ASN A 286 16.34 0.05 -2.05
N GLY A 287 15.35 -0.81 -1.78
CA GLY A 287 15.57 -2.24 -1.60
C GLY A 287 16.09 -2.97 -2.84
N ASP A 288 16.97 -3.94 -2.59
CA ASP A 288 17.41 -4.90 -3.60
C ASP A 288 16.24 -5.79 -4.02
N VAL A 289 16.01 -5.85 -5.34
CA VAL A 289 15.01 -6.75 -5.91
C VAL A 289 15.66 -8.13 -6.04
N SER A 290 15.14 -9.12 -5.31
CA SER A 290 15.56 -10.50 -5.50
C SER A 290 15.43 -10.88 -6.98
N PRO A 291 16.44 -11.49 -7.62
CA PRO A 291 16.38 -11.83 -9.04
C PRO A 291 15.28 -12.85 -9.36
N ASN A 292 14.77 -13.56 -8.34
CA ASN A 292 13.77 -14.61 -8.45
C ASN A 292 12.34 -14.13 -8.22
N VAL A 293 12.17 -12.93 -7.66
CA VAL A 293 10.87 -12.43 -7.20
C VAL A 293 10.55 -11.12 -7.90
N ARG A 294 9.31 -10.99 -8.36
CA ARG A 294 8.72 -9.71 -8.77
C ARG A 294 7.41 -9.50 -8.04
N THR A 295 7.09 -8.25 -7.77
CA THR A 295 5.87 -7.86 -7.07
C THR A 295 4.99 -7.01 -7.96
N ILE A 296 3.68 -7.18 -7.86
CA ILE A 296 2.67 -6.27 -8.37
C ILE A 296 1.88 -5.76 -7.18
N ASP A 297 1.94 -4.46 -6.94
CA ASP A 297 1.16 -3.82 -5.88
C ASP A 297 -0.31 -3.71 -6.30
N LEU A 298 -1.17 -4.30 -5.48
CA LEU A 298 -2.63 -4.16 -5.55
C LEU A 298 -3.09 -3.12 -4.53
N PRO A 299 -4.21 -2.41 -4.79
CA PRO A 299 -4.71 -1.41 -3.86
C PRO A 299 -5.25 -2.06 -2.57
N CYS A 300 -5.65 -3.33 -2.68
CA CYS A 300 -5.98 -4.27 -1.63
C CYS A 300 -5.86 -5.69 -2.20
N SER A 301 -5.65 -6.70 -1.35
CA SER A 301 -5.70 -8.12 -1.77
C SER A 301 -7.05 -8.49 -2.40
N GLY A 302 -8.14 -7.80 -2.05
CA GLY A 302 -9.45 -7.99 -2.67
C GLY A 302 -9.49 -7.76 -4.19
N ARG A 303 -8.52 -7.06 -4.78
CA ARG A 303 -8.45 -6.88 -6.24
C ARG A 303 -7.96 -8.15 -6.97
N ILE A 304 -7.47 -9.18 -6.29
CA ILE A 304 -6.92 -10.37 -6.97
C ILE A 304 -7.98 -11.06 -7.85
N GLU A 305 -7.64 -11.39 -9.10
CA GLU A 305 -8.50 -12.14 -10.01
C GLU A 305 -7.86 -13.48 -10.40
N ALA A 306 -8.68 -14.50 -10.61
CA ALA A 306 -8.23 -15.82 -11.09
C ALA A 306 -7.46 -15.74 -12.41
N VAL A 307 -7.89 -14.85 -13.32
CA VAL A 307 -7.27 -14.65 -14.63
C VAL A 307 -5.80 -14.26 -14.51
N HIS A 308 -5.45 -13.33 -13.61
CA HIS A 308 -4.05 -12.89 -13.45
C HIS A 308 -3.16 -13.96 -12.83
N VAL A 309 -3.72 -14.82 -11.95
CA VAL A 309 -2.99 -15.99 -11.42
C VAL A 309 -2.69 -16.97 -12.55
N LEU A 310 -3.68 -17.28 -13.38
CA LEU A 310 -3.54 -18.20 -14.51
C LEU A 310 -2.57 -17.66 -15.56
N GLU A 311 -2.72 -16.39 -15.95
CA GLU A 311 -1.83 -15.71 -16.90
C GLU A 311 -0.39 -15.67 -16.39
N ALA A 312 -0.17 -15.43 -15.10
CA ALA A 312 1.18 -15.45 -14.53
C ALA A 312 1.84 -16.83 -14.67
N LEU A 313 1.11 -17.90 -14.36
CA LEU A 313 1.59 -19.28 -14.54
C LEU A 313 1.85 -19.59 -16.03
N GLN A 314 0.94 -19.19 -16.92
CA GLN A 314 1.09 -19.35 -18.38
C GLN A 314 2.30 -18.61 -18.96
N ASN A 315 2.62 -17.43 -18.40
CA ASN A 315 3.81 -16.65 -18.77
C ASN A 315 5.11 -17.20 -18.14
N GLY A 316 5.05 -18.34 -17.44
CA GLY A 316 6.22 -19.06 -16.94
C GLY A 316 6.63 -18.72 -15.52
N ALA A 317 5.73 -18.16 -14.70
CA ALA A 317 5.96 -18.13 -13.25
C ALA A 317 5.93 -19.57 -12.69
N ASP A 318 6.93 -19.93 -11.88
CA ASP A 318 6.97 -21.22 -11.21
C ASP A 318 5.98 -21.27 -10.03
N GLY A 319 5.71 -20.12 -9.41
CA GLY A 319 4.68 -19.95 -8.40
C GLY A 319 4.13 -18.52 -8.35
N VAL A 320 2.89 -18.40 -7.89
CA VAL A 320 2.20 -17.14 -7.65
C VAL A 320 1.83 -17.05 -6.18
N MET A 321 2.12 -15.92 -5.55
CA MET A 321 1.77 -15.69 -4.15
C MET A 321 0.92 -14.43 -4.02
N VAL A 322 -0.06 -14.47 -3.12
CA VAL A 322 -0.80 -13.29 -2.69
C VAL A 322 -0.38 -12.94 -1.27
N ILE A 323 0.13 -11.72 -1.06
CA ILE A 323 0.44 -11.18 0.26
C ILE A 323 -0.65 -10.20 0.66
N ALA A 324 -1.28 -10.45 1.79
CA ALA A 324 -2.41 -9.68 2.30
C ALA A 324 -2.18 -9.27 3.76
N CYS A 325 -2.93 -8.25 4.23
CA CYS A 325 -2.88 -7.84 5.63
C CYS A 325 -3.46 -8.95 6.51
N SER A 326 -3.02 -9.07 7.75
CA SER A 326 -3.80 -9.74 8.80
C SER A 326 -5.17 -9.09 8.94
N GLU A 327 -6.12 -9.81 9.54
CA GLU A 327 -7.48 -9.29 9.76
C GLU A 327 -7.45 -8.01 10.61
N ASP A 328 -6.65 -8.00 11.68
CA ASP A 328 -6.47 -6.84 12.58
C ASP A 328 -5.78 -5.63 11.93
N ASP A 329 -5.09 -5.84 10.81
CA ASP A 329 -4.41 -4.79 10.05
C ASP A 329 -5.11 -4.41 8.75
N CYS A 330 -6.25 -5.04 8.43
CA CYS A 330 -6.95 -4.79 7.19
C CYS A 330 -7.51 -3.36 7.16
N LYS A 331 -7.04 -2.55 6.21
CA LYS A 331 -7.50 -1.16 6.03
C LYS A 331 -8.85 -1.04 5.32
N GLN A 332 -9.54 -2.17 5.11
CA GLN A 332 -10.68 -2.30 4.19
C GLN A 332 -11.80 -3.21 4.75
N GLU A 333 -12.18 -3.07 6.03
CA GLU A 333 -13.33 -3.78 6.64
C GLU A 333 -13.40 -5.29 6.29
N GLY A 334 -12.37 -6.05 6.67
CA GLY A 334 -12.36 -7.52 6.51
C GLY A 334 -12.19 -8.02 5.07
N VAL A 335 -11.91 -7.15 4.09
CA VAL A 335 -11.67 -7.58 2.69
C VAL A 335 -10.49 -8.56 2.57
N SER A 336 -9.51 -8.52 3.48
CA SER A 336 -8.39 -9.48 3.45
C SER A 336 -8.85 -10.93 3.60
N ALA A 337 -9.73 -11.20 4.57
CA ALA A 337 -10.32 -12.53 4.78
C ALA A 337 -11.16 -12.97 3.58
N LYS A 338 -11.92 -12.04 2.98
CA LYS A 338 -12.67 -12.32 1.75
C LYS A 338 -11.74 -12.66 0.58
N ALA A 339 -10.61 -11.98 0.46
CA ALA A 339 -9.60 -12.27 -0.56
C ALA A 339 -8.95 -13.65 -0.34
N GLU A 340 -8.69 -14.06 0.90
CA GLU A 340 -8.20 -15.41 1.22
C GLU A 340 -9.17 -16.48 0.71
N HIS A 341 -10.48 -16.30 0.92
CA HIS A 341 -11.50 -17.22 0.40
C HIS A 341 -11.51 -17.28 -1.14
N VAL A 342 -11.34 -16.13 -1.82
CA VAL A 342 -11.20 -16.07 -3.29
C VAL A 342 -9.97 -16.86 -3.74
N VAL A 343 -8.82 -16.66 -3.09
CA VAL A 343 -7.56 -17.36 -3.42
C VAL A 343 -7.66 -18.85 -3.13
N ALA A 344 -8.30 -19.27 -2.03
CA ALA A 344 -8.54 -20.67 -1.71
C ALA A 344 -9.42 -21.35 -2.78
N LYS A 345 -10.43 -20.66 -3.30
CA LYS A 345 -11.26 -21.15 -4.41
C LYS A 345 -10.44 -21.34 -5.69
N ILE A 346 -9.60 -20.36 -6.03
CA ILE A 346 -8.69 -20.46 -7.20
C ILE A 346 -7.73 -21.62 -7.00
N LYS A 347 -7.18 -21.79 -5.79
CA LYS A 347 -6.27 -22.89 -5.45
C LYS A 347 -6.94 -24.25 -5.66
N GLY A 348 -8.17 -24.44 -5.17
CA GLY A 348 -8.93 -25.68 -5.39
C GLY A 348 -9.19 -25.99 -6.87
N GLN A 349 -9.37 -24.97 -7.72
CA GLN A 349 -9.45 -25.15 -9.17
C GLN A 349 -8.10 -25.56 -9.78
N LEU A 350 -7.00 -24.96 -9.31
CA LEU A 350 -5.64 -25.32 -9.75
C LEU A 350 -5.23 -26.73 -9.30
N GLU A 351 -5.69 -27.20 -8.14
CA GLU A 351 -5.44 -28.56 -7.66
C GLU A 351 -5.99 -29.62 -8.61
N GLN A 352 -7.16 -29.37 -9.22
CA GLN A 352 -7.76 -30.28 -10.21
C GLN A 352 -6.89 -30.50 -11.46
N ILE A 353 -5.97 -29.57 -11.74
CA ILE A 353 -5.02 -29.64 -12.86
C ILE A 353 -3.56 -29.80 -12.39
N GLY A 354 -3.34 -30.14 -11.11
CA GLY A 354 -2.00 -30.40 -10.56
C GLY A 354 -1.13 -29.16 -10.32
N LEU A 355 -1.72 -27.96 -10.31
CA LEU A 355 -1.00 -26.68 -10.11
C LEU A 355 -1.28 -26.03 -8.74
N GLY A 356 -2.07 -26.67 -7.87
CA GLY A 356 -2.50 -26.10 -6.58
C GLY A 356 -1.37 -25.63 -5.67
N GLU A 357 -0.29 -26.42 -5.56
CA GLU A 357 0.87 -26.06 -4.74
C GLU A 357 1.66 -24.84 -5.27
N ARG A 358 1.36 -24.39 -6.50
CA ARG A 358 1.98 -23.21 -7.11
C ARG A 358 1.25 -21.91 -6.78
N LEU A 359 0.15 -21.96 -6.02
CA LEU A 359 -0.54 -20.77 -5.50
C LEU A 359 -0.43 -20.70 -3.97
N GLY A 360 0.17 -19.61 -3.48
CA GLY A 360 0.31 -19.32 -2.05
C GLY A 360 -0.50 -18.10 -1.61
N PHE A 361 -0.90 -18.09 -0.33
CA PHE A 361 -1.47 -16.93 0.35
C PHE A 361 -0.69 -16.69 1.64
N GLY A 362 -0.29 -15.45 1.89
CA GLY A 362 0.41 -15.05 3.11
C GLY A 362 -0.29 -13.87 3.77
N SER A 363 -0.76 -14.09 4.99
CA SER A 363 -1.34 -13.06 5.86
C SER A 363 -0.24 -12.49 6.76
N VAL A 364 0.02 -11.18 6.65
CA VAL A 364 1.14 -10.53 7.35
C VAL A 364 0.72 -9.21 7.99
N SER A 365 1.39 -8.86 9.08
CA SER A 365 1.24 -7.58 9.75
C SER A 365 2.37 -6.62 9.36
N PRO A 366 2.06 -5.37 8.94
CA PRO A 366 3.07 -4.34 8.73
C PRO A 366 3.66 -3.82 10.05
N ARG A 367 3.17 -4.25 11.22
CA ARG A 367 3.67 -3.82 12.54
C ARG A 367 5.03 -4.42 12.86
N TYR A 368 5.43 -5.49 12.18
CA TYR A 368 6.68 -6.19 12.45
C TYR A 368 7.52 -6.32 11.19
N GLU A 369 8.79 -6.01 11.34
CA GLU A 369 9.77 -6.09 10.26
C GLU A 369 9.95 -7.55 9.79
N GLY A 370 10.17 -7.74 8.48
CA GLY A 370 10.61 -9.01 7.90
C GLY A 370 9.53 -10.07 7.68
N LYS A 371 8.29 -9.88 8.16
CA LYS A 371 7.24 -10.93 8.08
C LYS A 371 6.82 -11.27 6.65
N ALA A 372 6.75 -10.29 5.77
CA ALA A 372 6.44 -10.53 4.36
C ALA A 372 7.60 -11.23 3.64
N GLU A 373 8.83 -10.81 3.93
CA GLU A 373 10.06 -11.39 3.38
C GLU A 373 10.21 -12.85 3.81
N GLU A 374 9.94 -13.18 5.07
CA GLU A 374 9.88 -14.54 5.61
C GLU A 374 8.87 -15.40 4.83
N ALA A 375 7.64 -14.91 4.67
CA ALA A 375 6.58 -15.64 3.97
C ALA A 375 6.92 -15.89 2.49
N ILE A 376 7.46 -14.89 1.80
CA ILE A 376 7.89 -15.00 0.39
C ILE A 376 9.05 -15.99 0.27
N LEU A 377 10.01 -15.96 1.20
CA LEU A 377 11.15 -16.87 1.20
C LEU A 377 10.72 -18.32 1.39
N GLN A 378 9.83 -18.58 2.36
CA GLN A 378 9.28 -19.91 2.62
C GLN A 378 8.54 -20.45 1.38
N PHE A 379 7.68 -19.63 0.77
CA PHE A 379 6.97 -20.03 -0.43
C PHE A 379 7.91 -20.30 -1.61
N ARG A 380 8.95 -19.47 -1.80
CA ARG A 380 9.97 -19.70 -2.83
C ARG A 380 10.68 -21.04 -2.65
N GLN A 381 11.04 -21.41 -1.42
CA GLN A 381 11.69 -22.69 -1.12
C GLN A 381 10.76 -23.87 -1.44
N GLN A 382 9.46 -23.74 -1.17
CA GLN A 382 8.46 -24.73 -1.57
C GLN A 382 8.41 -24.89 -3.09
N ILE A 383 8.36 -23.78 -3.84
CA ILE A 383 8.35 -23.81 -5.31
C ILE A 383 9.62 -24.46 -5.88
N GLU A 384 10.78 -24.18 -5.29
CA GLU A 384 12.04 -24.82 -5.68
C GLU A 384 12.00 -26.34 -5.47
N ALA A 385 11.42 -26.82 -4.36
CA ALA A 385 11.28 -28.24 -4.08
C ALA A 385 10.35 -28.95 -5.09
N ILE A 386 9.26 -28.30 -5.49
CA ILE A 386 8.33 -28.81 -6.52
C ILE A 386 9.05 -28.92 -7.87
N GLY A 387 9.81 -27.90 -8.26
CA GLY A 387 10.58 -27.89 -9.50
C GLY A 387 11.64 -29.00 -9.60
N LYS A 388 12.19 -29.44 -8.45
CA LYS A 388 13.14 -30.57 -8.39
C LYS A 388 12.43 -31.92 -8.56
N LYS A 389 11.25 -32.12 -7.97
CA LYS A 389 10.45 -33.36 -8.10
C LYS A 389 9.93 -33.62 -9.51
N GLY A 390 9.65 -32.57 -10.29
CA GLY A 390 9.19 -32.72 -11.68
C GLY A 390 10.28 -33.05 -12.70
N LYS A 391 11.56 -33.07 -12.29
CA LYS A 391 12.72 -33.38 -13.14
C LYS A 391 13.35 -34.75 -12.85
N SER A 392 12.98 -35.39 -11.74
CA SER A 392 13.27 -36.79 -11.39
C SER A 392 12.17 -37.69 -11.91
#